data_AF-A0A285YZ27-F1
#
_entry.id   AF-A0A285YZ27-F1
#
_cell.length_a   1.000
_cell.length_b   1.000
_cell.length_c   1.000
_cell.angle_alpha   90.00
_cell.angle_beta   90.00
_cell.angle_gamma   90.00
#
_symmetry.space_group_name_H-M   'P 1'
#
loop_
_entity.id
_entity.type
_entity.pdbx_description
1 polymer ?
#
loop_
_entity_poly.entity_id
_entity_poly.type
_entity_poly.pdbx_seq_one_letter_code
_entity_poly.pdbx_strand_id
1 'polypeptide(L)'
;MPRPCTFGIEEEYLLVDLATGKVPAMPAPSLARHCREAVGPYFVQEMFRSQIEVASPVFSNLYQAREFFVHARQRLTDVLAAQGMGLYGAASHPNAPWLRHKPAASAHYRQLFDDYRHVARRSLLNGLHVHVGVPADCDRMQLINRLVPWLPLLLVLSTSSPLWLGQATGYMSYRRVICGEWPHMGLPEPLADWPAYERYRALLQRSGSLAEKGDFWWAIRPSQRFPTVELRICDGCPCLEDALSIAGVFRHLVEHSLQPRHERSPFNRELRWVAQENYWRAMRYGRHGQFIGADAQQPVTAQGWLGQLQGQFPVDTVDAERAFQHAHGILREGTSADRQLHCLARAHADGQSAAHALQAVVEQVVTQGNAALPTAGVAITQG
;
A
#
# COMPACT_ATOMS: atom_id res chain seq x y z
N MET A 1 -6.12 28.14 12.38
CA MET A 1 -6.13 26.97 11.46
C MET A 1 -6.64 25.76 12.23
N PRO A 2 -7.48 24.90 11.65
CA PRO A 2 -7.85 23.64 12.30
C PRO A 2 -6.58 22.82 12.56
N ARG A 3 -6.57 22.05 13.66
CA ARG A 3 -5.43 21.20 14.03
C ARG A 3 -5.23 20.14 12.94
N PRO A 4 -4.00 19.88 12.46
CA PRO A 4 -3.74 18.83 11.48
C PRO A 4 -4.28 17.48 11.96
N CYS A 5 -4.84 16.69 11.05
CA CYS A 5 -5.35 15.35 11.35
C CYS A 5 -4.19 14.45 11.77
N THR A 6 -4.41 13.58 12.74
CA THR A 6 -3.45 12.53 13.07
C THR A 6 -3.53 11.40 12.06
N PHE A 7 -2.48 10.61 11.89
CA PHE A 7 -2.48 9.49 10.94
C PHE A 7 -1.68 8.29 11.46
N GLY A 8 -1.93 7.10 10.90
CA GLY A 8 -1.18 5.87 11.16
C GLY A 8 -0.92 5.13 9.84
N ILE A 9 0.09 4.29 9.81
CA ILE A 9 0.53 3.55 8.62
C ILE A 9 0.68 2.07 8.98
N GLU A 10 0.23 1.19 8.08
CA GLU A 10 0.48 -0.25 8.14
C GLU A 10 1.34 -0.63 6.91
N GLU A 11 2.49 -1.27 7.16
CA GLU A 11 3.37 -1.79 6.11
C GLU A 11 3.42 -3.32 6.17
N GLU A 12 3.04 -3.98 5.08
CA GLU A 12 3.12 -5.44 4.94
C GLU A 12 4.44 -5.85 4.26
N TYR A 13 5.03 -6.94 4.74
CA TYR A 13 6.29 -7.47 4.25
C TYR A 13 6.24 -8.97 4.04
N LEU A 14 6.78 -9.43 2.90
CA LEU A 14 7.13 -10.83 2.73
C LEU A 14 8.52 -11.08 3.30
N LEU A 15 8.70 -12.25 3.92
CA LEU A 15 10.02 -12.71 4.35
C LEU A 15 10.70 -13.45 3.18
N VAL A 16 11.94 -13.11 2.89
CA VAL A 16 12.73 -13.75 1.81
C VAL A 16 14.03 -14.32 2.34
N ASP A 17 14.42 -15.50 1.86
CA ASP A 17 15.73 -16.08 2.08
C ASP A 17 16.77 -15.30 1.26
N LEU A 18 17.78 -14.73 1.92
CA LEU A 18 18.75 -13.83 1.28
C LEU A 18 19.71 -14.56 0.33
N ALA A 19 19.96 -15.85 0.55
CA ALA A 19 20.87 -16.63 -0.28
C ALA A 19 20.22 -17.02 -1.62
N THR A 20 18.91 -17.25 -1.61
CA THR A 20 18.16 -17.78 -2.76
C THR A 20 17.16 -16.80 -3.37
N GLY A 21 16.87 -15.70 -2.68
CA GLY A 21 15.83 -14.74 -3.07
C GLY A 21 14.42 -15.33 -3.06
N LYS A 22 14.16 -16.41 -2.31
CA LYS A 22 12.86 -17.11 -2.30
C LYS A 22 12.06 -16.78 -1.04
N VAL A 23 10.75 -16.66 -1.19
CA VAL A 23 9.82 -16.64 -0.05
C VAL A 23 9.64 -18.08 0.46
N PRO A 24 10.00 -18.42 1.72
CA PRO A 24 9.78 -19.76 2.25
C PRO A 24 8.29 -20.01 2.45
N ALA A 25 7.78 -21.13 1.94
CA ALA A 25 6.37 -21.50 2.11
C ALA A 25 5.97 -21.73 3.58
N MET A 26 6.96 -22.16 4.39
CA MET A 26 6.84 -22.36 5.83
C MET A 26 8.13 -21.86 6.50
N PRO A 27 8.21 -20.58 6.87
CA PRO A 27 9.33 -20.08 7.67
C PRO A 27 9.39 -20.77 9.04
N ALA A 28 10.57 -20.74 9.66
CA ALA A 28 10.72 -21.21 11.03
C ALA A 28 9.78 -20.41 11.97
N PRO A 29 9.02 -21.07 12.87
CA PRO A 29 8.11 -20.37 13.79
C PRO A 29 8.79 -19.33 14.68
N SER A 30 10.10 -19.49 14.94
CA SER A 30 10.92 -18.53 15.67
C SER A 30 11.02 -17.17 14.98
N LEU A 31 10.93 -17.09 13.65
CA LEU A 31 11.06 -15.82 12.92
C LEU A 31 9.96 -14.84 13.29
N ALA A 32 8.69 -15.27 13.29
CA ALA A 32 7.57 -14.42 13.68
C ALA A 32 7.69 -13.96 15.14
N ARG A 33 8.22 -14.82 16.02
CA ARG A 33 8.51 -14.46 17.41
C ARG A 33 9.61 -13.40 17.50
N HIS A 34 10.72 -13.57 16.80
CA HIS A 34 11.80 -12.58 16.83
C HIS A 34 11.37 -11.23 16.22
N CYS A 35 10.58 -11.23 15.13
CA CYS A 35 10.01 -10.00 14.58
C CYS A 35 9.08 -9.32 15.60
N ARG A 36 8.25 -10.08 16.31
CA ARG A 36 7.41 -9.55 17.39
C ARG A 36 8.25 -8.96 18.53
N GLU A 37 9.32 -9.61 18.94
CA GLU A 37 10.24 -9.09 19.96
C GLU A 37 10.92 -7.80 19.48
N ALA A 38 11.24 -7.69 18.19
CA ALA A 38 11.94 -6.55 17.58
C ALA A 38 11.09 -5.26 17.49
N VAL A 39 9.77 -5.38 17.23
CA VAL A 39 8.88 -4.20 17.09
C VAL A 39 7.73 -4.19 18.11
N GLY A 40 7.70 -5.14 19.03
CA GLY A 40 6.80 -5.18 20.18
C GLY A 40 5.31 -5.13 19.79
N PRO A 41 4.55 -4.15 20.32
CA PRO A 41 3.10 -4.06 20.11
C PRO A 41 2.71 -3.72 18.66
N TYR A 42 3.67 -3.25 17.85
CA TYR A 42 3.45 -2.86 16.47
C TYR A 42 3.51 -4.04 15.50
N PHE A 43 3.89 -5.24 15.98
CA PHE A 43 3.90 -6.45 15.17
C PHE A 43 2.50 -7.02 15.02
N VAL A 44 2.09 -7.21 13.77
CA VAL A 44 0.88 -7.92 13.40
C VAL A 44 1.28 -9.14 12.55
N GLN A 45 0.66 -10.28 12.87
CA GLN A 45 0.82 -11.47 12.04
C GLN A 45 -0.14 -11.34 10.86
N GLU A 46 0.39 -11.30 9.65
CA GLU A 46 -0.42 -11.20 8.44
C GLU A 46 -0.92 -12.57 7.95
N MET A 47 -1.74 -12.56 6.90
CA MET A 47 -2.47 -13.69 6.33
C MET A 47 -1.63 -14.94 6.06
N PHE A 48 -0.37 -14.79 5.67
CA PHE A 48 0.56 -15.91 5.45
C PHE A 48 1.62 -15.99 6.54
N ARG A 49 2.09 -17.20 6.82
CA ARG A 49 3.22 -17.39 7.76
C ARG A 49 4.51 -16.70 7.33
N SER A 50 4.70 -16.55 6.01
CA SER A 50 5.83 -15.88 5.38
C SER A 50 5.62 -14.37 5.23
N GLN A 51 4.66 -13.80 5.94
CA GLN A 51 4.29 -12.41 5.86
C GLN A 51 4.11 -11.83 7.26
N ILE A 52 4.53 -10.58 7.43
CA ILE A 52 4.38 -9.81 8.65
C ILE A 52 3.83 -8.42 8.31
N GLU A 53 3.21 -7.77 9.27
CA GLU A 53 2.77 -6.38 9.16
C GLU A 53 3.33 -5.57 10.33
N VAL A 54 3.73 -4.34 10.05
CA VAL A 54 4.07 -3.31 11.05
C VAL A 54 2.95 -2.29 11.08
N ALA A 55 2.13 -2.31 12.12
CA ALA A 55 1.09 -1.33 12.38
C ALA A 55 1.62 -0.23 13.30
N SER A 56 1.74 1.00 12.80
CA SER A 56 2.39 2.10 13.51
C SER A 56 1.59 2.61 14.72
N PRO A 57 2.21 3.39 15.63
CA PRO A 57 1.45 4.28 16.51
C PRO A 57 0.77 5.39 15.69
N VAL A 58 0.00 6.23 16.39
CA VAL A 58 -0.63 7.42 15.80
C VAL A 58 0.36 8.58 15.78
N PHE A 59 0.56 9.17 14.60
CA PHE A 59 1.48 10.28 14.34
C PHE A 59 0.75 11.60 14.18
N SER A 60 1.46 12.69 14.50
CA SER A 60 1.02 14.07 14.24
C SER A 60 1.75 14.72 13.08
N ASN A 61 2.89 14.17 12.64
CA ASN A 61 3.66 14.68 11.49
C ASN A 61 4.50 13.58 10.82
N LEU A 62 4.97 13.84 9.60
CA LEU A 62 5.78 12.88 8.83
C LEU A 62 7.16 12.61 9.44
N TYR A 63 7.71 13.52 10.23
CA TYR A 63 8.99 13.30 10.90
C TYR A 63 8.89 12.17 11.94
N GLN A 64 7.84 12.17 12.78
CA GLN A 64 7.57 11.08 13.73
C GLN A 64 7.37 9.74 13.03
N ALA A 65 6.64 9.73 11.91
CA ALA A 65 6.44 8.52 11.11
C ALA A 65 7.76 8.00 10.55
N ARG A 66 8.59 8.87 9.99
CA ARG A 66 9.90 8.53 9.45
C ARG A 66 10.81 7.93 10.51
N GLU A 67 10.95 8.59 11.65
CA GLU A 67 11.77 8.12 12.77
C GLU A 67 11.34 6.71 13.22
N PHE A 68 10.03 6.53 13.41
CA PHE A 68 9.48 5.23 13.79
C PHE A 68 9.83 4.12 12.79
N PHE A 69 9.57 4.35 11.49
CA PHE A 69 9.77 3.30 10.48
C PHE A 69 11.24 3.04 10.17
N VAL A 70 12.12 4.05 10.23
CA VAL A 70 13.57 3.81 10.16
C VAL A 70 13.99 2.84 11.26
N HIS A 71 13.58 3.09 12.50
CA HIS A 71 13.93 2.21 13.61
C HIS A 71 13.24 0.83 13.54
N ALA A 72 11.97 0.76 13.14
CA ALA A 72 11.25 -0.50 13.03
C ALA A 72 11.84 -1.38 11.92
N ARG A 73 12.07 -0.83 10.72
CA ARG A 73 12.69 -1.53 9.59
C ARG A 73 14.12 -1.95 9.95
N GLN A 74 14.92 -1.10 10.60
CA GLN A 74 16.27 -1.47 11.07
C GLN A 74 16.25 -2.70 11.98
N ARG A 75 15.46 -2.66 13.07
CA ARG A 75 15.40 -3.77 14.04
C ARG A 75 14.93 -5.07 13.40
N LEU A 76 13.97 -5.00 12.48
CA LEU A 76 13.50 -6.17 11.74
C LEU A 76 14.59 -6.71 10.80
N THR A 77 15.28 -5.83 10.06
CA THR A 77 16.38 -6.22 9.18
C THR A 77 17.51 -6.91 9.97
N ASP A 78 17.92 -6.36 11.12
CA ASP A 78 18.99 -6.94 11.96
C ASP A 78 18.63 -8.35 12.45
N VAL A 79 17.41 -8.50 12.97
CA VAL A 79 16.92 -9.77 13.50
C VAL A 79 16.72 -10.83 12.41
N LEU A 80 16.24 -10.44 11.23
CA LEU A 80 16.06 -11.34 10.10
C LEU A 80 17.41 -11.74 9.48
N ALA A 81 18.35 -10.80 9.35
CA ALA A 81 19.68 -11.05 8.80
C ALA A 81 20.44 -12.10 9.62
N ALA A 82 20.31 -12.08 10.95
CA ALA A 82 20.87 -13.10 11.84
C ALA A 82 20.32 -14.52 11.59
N GLN A 83 19.29 -14.67 10.77
CA GLN A 83 18.66 -15.94 10.38
C GLN A 83 18.76 -16.19 8.86
N GLY A 84 19.56 -15.40 8.13
CA GLY A 84 19.67 -15.50 6.66
C GLY A 84 18.44 -15.00 5.90
N MET A 85 17.57 -14.24 6.56
CA MET A 85 16.31 -13.73 6.01
C MET A 85 16.34 -12.21 5.80
N GLY A 86 15.46 -11.71 4.95
CA GLY A 86 15.28 -10.28 4.68
C GLY A 86 13.82 -9.87 4.53
N LEU A 87 13.59 -8.56 4.55
CA LEU A 87 12.29 -7.95 4.27
C LEU A 87 12.14 -7.67 2.77
N TYR A 88 11.03 -8.12 2.21
CA TYR A 88 10.61 -7.81 0.85
C TYR A 88 9.33 -6.98 0.89
N GLY A 89 9.46 -5.67 0.64
CA GLY A 89 8.39 -4.67 0.80
C GLY A 89 7.61 -4.34 -0.47
N ALA A 90 7.89 -4.99 -1.61
CA ALA A 90 7.10 -4.77 -2.83
C ALA A 90 5.81 -5.59 -2.80
N ALA A 91 4.82 -5.16 -3.57
CA ALA A 91 3.46 -5.68 -3.51
C ALA A 91 3.31 -7.12 -3.99
N SER A 92 4.19 -7.61 -4.87
CA SER A 92 4.26 -9.02 -5.25
C SER A 92 5.70 -9.49 -5.36
N HIS A 93 5.97 -10.71 -4.91
CA HIS A 93 7.25 -11.35 -5.20
C HIS A 93 7.29 -11.83 -6.66
N PRO A 94 8.40 -11.65 -7.40
CA PRO A 94 8.43 -11.86 -8.84
C PRO A 94 8.11 -13.30 -9.27
N ASN A 95 8.49 -14.31 -8.48
CA ASN A 95 8.33 -15.73 -8.84
C ASN A 95 7.93 -16.64 -7.65
N ALA A 96 7.29 -16.11 -6.60
CA ALA A 96 6.90 -16.94 -5.46
C ALA A 96 5.82 -17.99 -5.86
N PRO A 97 5.98 -19.28 -5.51
CA PRO A 97 5.03 -20.32 -5.85
C PRO A 97 3.82 -20.30 -4.90
N TRP A 98 2.94 -19.31 -5.05
CA TRP A 98 1.83 -18.96 -4.13
C TRP A 98 0.99 -20.15 -3.64
N LEU A 99 0.73 -21.17 -4.48
CA LEU A 99 -0.01 -22.39 -4.09
C LEU A 99 0.60 -23.18 -2.93
N ARG A 100 1.92 -23.04 -2.70
CA ARG A 100 2.64 -23.77 -1.66
C ARG A 100 2.56 -23.11 -0.30
N HIS A 101 2.23 -21.82 -0.24
CA HIS A 101 2.26 -21.03 0.99
C HIS A 101 1.10 -21.38 1.93
N LYS A 102 1.36 -21.34 3.23
CA LYS A 102 0.39 -21.70 4.25
C LYS A 102 -0.21 -20.47 4.93
N PRO A 103 -1.51 -20.48 5.25
CA PRO A 103 -2.11 -19.44 6.06
C PRO A 103 -1.45 -19.38 7.44
N ALA A 104 -1.45 -18.20 8.02
CA ALA A 104 -1.13 -18.02 9.43
C ALA A 104 -2.04 -18.88 10.32
N ALA A 105 -1.54 -19.23 11.51
CA ALA A 105 -2.20 -20.21 12.37
C ALA A 105 -3.51 -19.72 13.03
N SER A 106 -3.81 -18.42 12.94
CA SER A 106 -4.99 -17.84 13.56
C SER A 106 -6.28 -18.48 13.00
N ALA A 107 -7.31 -18.61 13.83
CA ALA A 107 -8.60 -19.15 13.40
C ALA A 107 -9.22 -18.29 12.29
N HIS A 108 -9.07 -16.96 12.37
CA HIS A 108 -9.56 -16.01 11.38
C HIS A 108 -9.00 -16.29 9.98
N TYR A 109 -7.68 -16.40 9.82
CA TYR A 109 -7.09 -16.63 8.51
C TYR A 109 -7.35 -18.04 7.97
N ARG A 110 -7.46 -19.06 8.85
CA ARG A 110 -7.88 -20.40 8.41
C ARG A 110 -9.28 -20.38 7.80
N GLN A 111 -10.24 -19.75 8.48
CA GLN A 111 -11.61 -19.60 7.97
C GLN A 111 -11.62 -18.85 6.62
N LEU A 112 -10.87 -17.75 6.51
CA LEU A 112 -10.76 -16.97 5.28
C LEU A 112 -10.19 -17.80 4.10
N PHE A 113 -9.23 -18.70 4.34
CA PHE A 113 -8.74 -19.61 3.29
C PHE A 113 -9.76 -20.69 2.91
N ASP A 114 -10.57 -21.12 3.86
CA ASP A 114 -11.64 -22.09 3.61
C ASP A 114 -12.80 -21.46 2.84
N ASP A 115 -13.14 -20.21 3.13
CA ASP A 115 -14.22 -19.48 2.46
C ASP A 115 -13.85 -19.09 1.02
N TYR A 116 -12.66 -18.51 0.81
CA TYR A 116 -12.29 -17.89 -0.47
C TYR A 116 -11.30 -18.72 -1.30
N ARG A 117 -10.84 -19.87 -0.78
CA ARG A 117 -10.10 -20.90 -1.52
C ARG A 117 -8.90 -20.33 -2.29
N HIS A 118 -8.93 -20.43 -3.63
CA HIS A 118 -7.82 -19.98 -4.48
C HIS A 118 -7.63 -18.46 -4.48
N VAL A 119 -8.70 -17.68 -4.28
CA VAL A 119 -8.61 -16.22 -4.17
C VAL A 119 -7.74 -15.84 -2.96
N ALA A 120 -7.97 -16.48 -1.81
CA ALA A 120 -7.12 -16.34 -0.62
C ALA A 120 -5.69 -16.81 -0.87
N ARG A 121 -5.50 -18.01 -1.43
CA ARG A 121 -4.16 -18.60 -1.67
C ARG A 121 -3.29 -17.78 -2.62
N ARG A 122 -3.89 -17.12 -3.61
CA ARG A 122 -3.17 -16.31 -4.60
C ARG A 122 -2.78 -14.92 -4.06
N SER A 123 -3.35 -14.52 -2.92
CA SER A 123 -3.19 -13.17 -2.35
C SER A 123 -1.92 -13.01 -1.50
N LEU A 124 -0.84 -13.68 -1.86
CA LEU A 124 0.49 -13.51 -1.26
C LEU A 124 1.08 -12.16 -1.73
N LEU A 125 0.53 -11.08 -1.18
CA LEU A 125 0.67 -9.71 -1.65
C LEU A 125 0.87 -8.77 -0.47
N ASN A 126 1.67 -7.72 -0.65
CA ASN A 126 1.86 -6.67 0.35
C ASN A 126 1.12 -5.39 -0.04
N GLY A 127 0.45 -4.76 0.91
CA GLY A 127 -0.14 -3.44 0.82
C GLY A 127 0.59 -2.39 1.65
N LEU A 128 0.28 -1.14 1.34
CA LEU A 128 0.47 0.01 2.23
C LEU A 128 -0.91 0.52 2.62
N HIS A 129 -1.21 0.56 3.92
CA HIS A 129 -2.44 1.17 4.42
C HIS A 129 -2.14 2.45 5.19
N VAL A 130 -3.00 3.46 5.02
CA VAL A 130 -2.86 4.75 5.72
C VAL A 130 -4.19 5.12 6.35
N HIS A 131 -4.19 5.26 7.67
CA HIS A 131 -5.31 5.76 8.45
C HIS A 131 -5.16 7.26 8.65
N VAL A 132 -6.20 8.05 8.38
CA VAL A 132 -6.25 9.46 8.77
C VAL A 132 -7.44 9.68 9.70
N GLY A 133 -7.16 10.19 10.90
CA GLY A 133 -8.15 10.52 11.92
C GLY A 133 -9.04 11.66 11.46
N VAL A 134 -10.33 11.53 11.71
CA VAL A 134 -11.34 12.54 11.32
C VAL A 134 -12.17 12.97 12.52
N PRO A 135 -12.78 14.18 12.49
CA PRO A 135 -13.69 14.63 13.53
C PRO A 135 -14.86 13.66 13.76
N ALA A 136 -15.38 13.61 14.99
CA ALA A 136 -16.45 12.68 15.36
C ALA A 136 -17.78 12.91 14.61
N ASP A 137 -18.03 14.16 14.22
CA ASP A 137 -19.19 14.60 13.44
C ASP A 137 -18.97 14.49 11.91
N CYS A 138 -17.81 14.00 11.47
CA CYS A 138 -17.52 13.80 10.06
C CYS A 138 -18.37 12.68 9.46
N ASP A 139 -19.16 12.99 8.43
CA ASP A 139 -19.70 11.97 7.53
C ASP A 139 -18.56 11.38 6.69
N ARG A 140 -18.02 10.25 7.17
CA ARG A 140 -16.91 9.54 6.52
C ARG A 140 -17.24 9.06 5.11
N MET A 141 -18.51 8.81 4.80
CA MET A 141 -18.89 8.37 3.47
C MET A 141 -18.89 9.54 2.48
N GLN A 142 -19.41 10.70 2.88
CA GLN A 142 -19.29 11.92 2.07
C GLN A 142 -17.82 12.35 1.89
N LEU A 143 -17.00 12.22 2.92
CA LEU A 143 -15.55 12.41 2.81
C LEU A 143 -14.94 11.46 1.78
N ILE A 144 -15.21 10.16 1.89
CA ILE A 144 -14.71 9.16 0.92
C ILE A 144 -15.13 9.51 -0.50
N ASN A 145 -16.40 9.89 -0.73
CA ASN A 145 -16.88 10.27 -2.07
C ASN A 145 -16.07 11.40 -2.70
N ARG A 146 -15.57 12.36 -1.90
CA ARG A 146 -14.69 13.44 -2.36
C ARG A 146 -13.26 12.95 -2.68
N LEU A 147 -12.81 11.88 -2.03
CA LEU A 147 -11.47 11.31 -2.19
C LEU A 147 -11.38 10.30 -3.34
N VAL A 148 -12.47 9.59 -3.67
CA VAL A 148 -12.50 8.52 -4.68
C VAL A 148 -11.83 8.92 -6.01
N PRO A 149 -12.08 10.11 -6.59
CA PRO A 149 -11.46 10.49 -7.86
C PRO A 149 -9.93 10.53 -7.82
N TRP A 150 -9.33 10.75 -6.65
CA TRP A 150 -7.88 10.92 -6.47
C TRP A 150 -7.16 9.64 -6.06
N LEU A 151 -7.88 8.59 -5.63
CA LEU A 151 -7.26 7.34 -5.20
C LEU A 151 -6.36 6.69 -6.26
N PRO A 152 -6.73 6.67 -7.56
CA PRO A 152 -5.87 6.05 -8.56
C PRO A 152 -4.51 6.74 -8.71
N LEU A 153 -4.41 8.05 -8.42
CA LEU A 153 -3.12 8.75 -8.42
C LEU A 153 -2.20 8.23 -7.29
N LEU A 154 -2.77 7.95 -6.11
CA LEU A 154 -2.01 7.32 -5.02
C LEU A 154 -1.55 5.90 -5.38
N LEU A 155 -2.37 5.16 -6.15
CA LEU A 155 -1.95 3.87 -6.71
C LEU A 155 -0.78 4.05 -7.69
N VAL A 156 -0.85 5.03 -8.61
CA VAL A 156 0.24 5.34 -9.55
C VAL A 156 1.56 5.56 -8.83
N LEU A 157 1.56 6.31 -7.72
CA LEU A 157 2.77 6.58 -6.92
C LEU A 157 3.32 5.32 -6.24
N SER A 158 2.46 4.35 -5.92
CA SER A 158 2.83 3.17 -5.12
C SER A 158 3.26 1.94 -5.92
N THR A 159 3.07 1.92 -7.25
CA THR A 159 3.15 0.68 -8.03
C THR A 159 4.47 -0.08 -7.83
N SER A 160 4.36 -1.37 -7.47
CA SER A 160 5.53 -2.19 -7.13
C SER A 160 5.35 -3.67 -7.44
N SER A 161 4.32 -4.05 -8.21
CA SER A 161 4.02 -5.45 -8.54
C SER A 161 3.94 -5.73 -10.04
N PRO A 162 5.02 -5.48 -10.84
CA PRO A 162 4.96 -5.71 -12.28
C PRO A 162 5.18 -7.18 -12.69
N LEU A 163 5.76 -7.98 -11.78
CA LEU A 163 6.16 -9.36 -12.02
C LEU A 163 5.29 -10.34 -11.23
N TRP A 164 4.95 -11.47 -11.87
CA TRP A 164 4.23 -12.58 -11.24
C TRP A 164 4.60 -13.90 -11.92
N LEU A 165 4.83 -14.95 -11.13
CA LEU A 165 5.22 -16.29 -11.62
C LEU A 165 6.41 -16.28 -12.60
N GLY A 166 7.38 -15.39 -12.37
CA GLY A 166 8.61 -15.27 -13.14
C GLY A 166 8.48 -14.48 -14.44
N GLN A 167 7.35 -13.80 -14.67
CA GLN A 167 7.09 -13.07 -15.90
C GLN A 167 6.61 -11.65 -15.65
N ALA A 168 6.90 -10.76 -16.60
CA ALA A 168 6.26 -9.45 -16.65
C ALA A 168 4.78 -9.62 -17.00
N THR A 169 3.92 -9.11 -16.13
CA THR A 169 2.46 -9.27 -16.24
C THR A 169 1.83 -8.33 -17.26
N GLY A 170 2.59 -7.30 -17.67
CA GLY A 170 2.07 -6.15 -18.39
C GLY A 170 1.34 -5.14 -17.49
N TYR A 171 1.19 -5.37 -16.18
CA TYR A 171 0.65 -4.38 -15.24
C TYR A 171 1.80 -3.75 -14.44
N MET A 172 1.59 -2.54 -13.92
CA MET A 172 2.50 -1.90 -12.96
C MET A 172 2.09 -2.25 -11.52
N SER A 173 0.79 -2.46 -11.28
CA SER A 173 0.27 -3.04 -10.05
C SER A 173 -0.55 -4.30 -10.36
N TYR A 174 0.10 -5.46 -10.37
CA TYR A 174 -0.57 -6.74 -10.49
C TYR A 174 -1.26 -7.18 -9.19
N ARG A 175 -0.83 -6.66 -8.04
CA ARG A 175 -1.55 -6.83 -6.76
C ARG A 175 -3.02 -6.45 -6.94
N ARG A 176 -3.31 -5.30 -7.55
CA ARG A 176 -4.69 -4.83 -7.72
C ARG A 176 -5.49 -5.65 -8.73
N VAL A 177 -4.84 -6.34 -9.67
CA VAL A 177 -5.48 -7.35 -10.53
C VAL A 177 -5.91 -8.57 -9.72
N ILE A 178 -5.00 -9.15 -8.90
CA ILE A 178 -5.32 -10.30 -8.06
C ILE A 178 -6.39 -9.96 -7.03
N CYS A 179 -6.27 -8.78 -6.42
CA CYS A 179 -7.24 -8.22 -5.49
C CYS A 179 -8.66 -8.12 -6.08
N GLY A 180 -8.80 -7.89 -7.40
CA GLY A 180 -10.11 -7.74 -8.04
C GLY A 180 -11.02 -8.99 -8.00
N GLU A 181 -10.49 -10.17 -7.67
CA GLU A 181 -11.30 -11.38 -7.49
C GLU A 181 -11.91 -11.52 -6.09
N TRP A 182 -11.50 -10.69 -5.13
CA TRP A 182 -12.13 -10.69 -3.81
C TRP A 182 -13.50 -10.01 -3.86
N PRO A 183 -14.53 -10.59 -3.20
CA PRO A 183 -15.82 -9.93 -3.13
C PRO A 183 -15.69 -8.61 -2.37
N HIS A 184 -16.38 -7.58 -2.85
CA HIS A 184 -16.35 -6.25 -2.25
C HIS A 184 -14.95 -5.61 -2.19
N MET A 185 -14.02 -6.03 -3.04
CA MET A 185 -12.71 -5.39 -3.20
C MET A 185 -12.68 -4.49 -4.44
N GLY A 186 -12.14 -3.29 -4.31
CA GLY A 186 -12.14 -2.29 -5.38
C GLY A 186 -12.56 -0.91 -4.90
N LEU A 187 -13.01 -0.03 -5.79
CA LEU A 187 -13.53 1.27 -5.38
C LEU A 187 -14.80 1.09 -4.52
N PRO A 188 -15.02 1.97 -3.52
CA PRO A 188 -16.16 1.86 -2.62
C PRO A 188 -17.49 2.03 -3.36
N GLU A 189 -18.57 1.51 -2.79
CA GLU A 189 -19.91 1.72 -3.35
C GLU A 189 -20.33 3.20 -3.28
N PRO A 190 -21.17 3.67 -4.23
CA PRO A 190 -21.51 5.07 -4.39
C PRO A 190 -22.59 5.51 -3.39
N LEU A 191 -22.31 5.33 -2.10
CA LEU A 191 -23.26 5.58 -1.04
C LEU A 191 -23.23 7.06 -0.70
N ALA A 192 -24.40 7.71 -0.67
CA ALA A 192 -24.49 9.17 -0.57
C ALA A 192 -23.93 9.71 0.76
N ASP A 193 -24.14 8.99 1.86
CA ASP A 193 -23.89 9.44 3.23
C ASP A 193 -23.69 8.25 4.19
N TRP A 194 -23.40 8.58 5.45
CA TRP A 194 -23.22 7.59 6.52
C TRP A 194 -24.46 6.70 6.74
N PRO A 195 -25.70 7.23 6.80
CA PRO A 195 -26.89 6.38 6.87
C PRO A 195 -27.03 5.40 5.69
N ALA A 196 -26.67 5.78 4.46
CA ALA A 196 -26.66 4.86 3.32
C ALA A 196 -25.62 3.75 3.48
N TYR A 197 -24.43 4.07 4.01
CA TYR A 197 -23.41 3.09 4.38
C TYR A 197 -23.92 2.08 5.42
N GLU A 198 -24.56 2.55 6.50
CA GLU A 198 -25.10 1.67 7.53
C GLU A 198 -26.21 0.77 6.99
N ARG A 199 -27.12 1.28 6.16
CA ARG A 199 -28.17 0.48 5.51
C ARG A 199 -27.58 -0.60 4.60
N TYR A 200 -26.58 -0.25 3.79
CA TYR A 200 -25.89 -1.19 2.89
C TYR A 200 -25.17 -2.29 3.68
N ARG A 201 -24.42 -1.92 4.71
CA ARG A 201 -23.75 -2.87 5.59
C ARG A 201 -24.75 -3.80 6.28
N ALA A 202 -25.81 -3.25 6.87
CA ALA A 202 -26.82 -4.03 7.56
C ALA A 202 -27.55 -5.00 6.60
N LEU A 203 -27.77 -4.63 5.33
CA LEU A 203 -28.31 -5.53 4.32
C LEU A 203 -27.40 -6.75 4.13
N LEU A 204 -26.11 -6.54 3.88
CA LEU A 204 -25.15 -7.62 3.64
C LEU A 204 -24.95 -8.51 4.87
N GLN A 205 -25.05 -7.95 6.07
CA GLN A 205 -25.00 -8.74 7.29
C GLN A 205 -26.24 -9.60 7.47
N ARG A 206 -27.43 -9.05 7.25
CA ARG A 206 -28.69 -9.82 7.36
C ARG A 206 -28.80 -10.92 6.31
N SER A 207 -28.20 -10.74 5.13
CA SER A 207 -28.17 -11.77 4.08
C SER A 207 -27.05 -12.80 4.24
N GLY A 208 -26.18 -12.66 5.25
CA GLY A 208 -25.01 -13.52 5.46
C GLY A 208 -23.87 -13.28 4.45
N SER A 209 -23.94 -12.22 3.65
CA SER A 209 -22.90 -11.85 2.67
C SER A 209 -21.70 -11.14 3.32
N LEU A 210 -21.88 -10.58 4.51
CA LEU A 210 -20.83 -9.98 5.32
C LEU A 210 -20.94 -10.47 6.77
N ALA A 211 -19.81 -10.91 7.34
CA ALA A 211 -19.78 -11.30 8.75
C ALA A 211 -20.13 -10.12 9.68
N GLU A 212 -20.58 -10.40 10.91
CA GLU A 212 -20.95 -9.36 11.88
C GLU A 212 -19.79 -8.37 12.16
N LYS A 213 -18.58 -8.92 12.31
CA LYS A 213 -17.32 -8.17 12.47
C LYS A 213 -16.56 -8.02 11.14
N GLY A 214 -17.20 -8.34 10.03
CA GLY A 214 -16.65 -8.17 8.69
C GLY A 214 -16.60 -6.70 8.29
N ASP A 215 -15.55 -6.36 7.55
CA ASP A 215 -15.34 -5.03 6.97
C ASP A 215 -15.18 -5.15 5.45
N PHE A 216 -15.39 -4.05 4.74
CA PHE A 216 -15.24 -4.01 3.30
C PHE A 216 -13.76 -3.96 2.91
N TRP A 217 -13.40 -4.65 1.82
CA TRP A 217 -12.05 -4.59 1.26
C TRP A 217 -11.92 -3.50 0.21
N TRP A 218 -12.58 -2.37 0.42
CA TRP A 218 -12.53 -1.23 -0.48
C TRP A 218 -11.14 -0.58 -0.51
N ALA A 219 -10.84 0.07 -1.63
CA ALA A 219 -9.63 0.85 -1.90
C ALA A 219 -9.47 2.03 -0.93
N ILE A 220 -10.58 2.51 -0.36
CA ILE A 220 -10.66 3.36 0.82
C ILE A 220 -11.90 2.96 1.60
N ARG A 221 -11.86 2.99 2.93
CA ARG A 221 -13.03 2.66 3.76
C ARG A 221 -13.11 3.49 5.04
N PRO A 222 -14.30 3.62 5.65
CA PRO A 222 -14.38 4.03 7.05
C PRO A 222 -13.83 2.90 7.92
N SER A 223 -12.87 3.17 8.80
CA SER A 223 -12.39 2.14 9.71
C SER A 223 -13.46 1.78 10.75
N GLN A 224 -13.70 0.50 10.97
CA GLN A 224 -14.59 0.08 12.07
C GLN A 224 -13.98 0.28 13.45
N ARG A 225 -12.65 0.09 13.55
CA ARG A 225 -11.94 0.07 14.83
C ARG A 225 -11.52 1.47 15.28
N PHE A 226 -11.28 2.36 14.33
CA PHE A 226 -10.75 3.68 14.60
C PHE A 226 -11.63 4.78 13.97
N PRO A 227 -11.68 5.99 14.55
CA PRO A 227 -12.37 7.13 13.97
C PRO A 227 -11.56 7.72 12.80
N THR A 228 -11.30 6.89 11.79
CA THR A 228 -10.45 7.22 10.65
C THR A 228 -11.14 6.87 9.33
N VAL A 229 -10.66 7.47 8.25
CA VAL A 229 -10.73 6.88 6.91
C VAL A 229 -9.41 6.17 6.60
N GLU A 230 -9.48 5.02 5.97
CA GLU A 230 -8.36 4.11 5.75
C GLU A 230 -8.15 3.89 4.25
N LEU A 231 -7.01 4.33 3.74
CA LEU A 231 -6.54 4.09 2.39
C LEU A 231 -5.97 2.67 2.29
N ARG A 232 -6.41 1.89 1.29
CA ARG A 232 -5.96 0.51 1.06
C ARG A 232 -5.62 0.18 -0.39
N ILE A 233 -5.69 1.18 -1.27
CA ILE A 233 -5.46 1.02 -2.70
C ILE A 233 -4.00 0.75 -3.03
N CYS A 234 -3.08 1.27 -2.22
CA CYS A 234 -1.66 1.30 -2.53
C CYS A 234 -1.01 -0.09 -2.51
N ASP A 235 -0.06 -0.28 -3.41
CA ASP A 235 0.91 -1.36 -3.37
C ASP A 235 1.88 -1.15 -2.19
N GLY A 236 2.49 -2.23 -1.67
CA GLY A 236 3.59 -2.13 -0.72
C GLY A 236 4.77 -1.35 -1.29
N CYS A 237 5.43 -0.54 -0.47
CA CYS A 237 6.52 0.35 -0.90
C CYS A 237 7.87 -0.09 -0.31
N PRO A 238 8.80 -0.62 -1.13
CA PRO A 238 10.14 -0.92 -0.65
C PRO A 238 10.86 0.32 -0.12
N CYS A 239 10.82 1.45 -0.85
CA CYS A 239 11.39 2.71 -0.38
C CYS A 239 10.50 3.33 0.70
N LEU A 240 11.07 3.65 1.87
CA LEU A 240 10.34 4.29 2.97
C LEU A 240 9.86 5.70 2.60
N GLU A 241 10.68 6.49 1.91
CA GLU A 241 10.30 7.85 1.52
C GLU A 241 9.10 7.85 0.54
N ASP A 242 8.98 6.82 -0.30
CA ASP A 242 7.80 6.64 -1.18
C ASP A 242 6.53 6.43 -0.34
N ALA A 243 6.58 5.56 0.69
CA ALA A 243 5.46 5.32 1.60
C ALA A 243 5.05 6.58 2.37
N LEU A 244 6.03 7.33 2.89
CA LEU A 244 5.80 8.58 3.64
C LEU A 244 5.20 9.67 2.75
N SER A 245 5.66 9.78 1.50
CA SER A 245 5.08 10.71 0.52
C SER A 245 3.61 10.39 0.24
N ILE A 246 3.29 9.11 -0.01
CA ILE A 246 1.91 8.69 -0.24
C ILE A 246 1.03 8.99 0.98
N ALA A 247 1.50 8.67 2.19
CA ALA A 247 0.77 8.96 3.43
C ALA A 247 0.55 10.47 3.62
N GLY A 248 1.56 11.29 3.33
CA GLY A 248 1.47 12.75 3.39
C GLY A 248 0.49 13.35 2.39
N VAL A 249 0.52 12.90 1.12
CA VAL A 249 -0.44 13.35 0.10
C VAL A 249 -1.86 12.93 0.47
N PHE A 250 -2.06 11.69 0.95
CA PHE A 250 -3.38 11.23 1.37
C PHE A 250 -3.91 12.02 2.56
N ARG A 251 -3.08 12.27 3.58
CA ARG A 251 -3.44 13.11 4.73
C ARG A 251 -3.84 14.53 4.30
N HIS A 252 -3.04 15.15 3.41
CA HIS A 252 -3.34 16.47 2.86
C HIS A 252 -4.70 16.52 2.16
N LEU A 253 -5.00 15.51 1.33
CA LEU A 253 -6.29 15.36 0.66
C LEU A 253 -7.45 15.25 1.65
N VAL A 254 -7.30 14.47 2.72
CA VAL A 254 -8.31 14.33 3.78
C VAL A 254 -8.54 15.66 4.50
N GLU A 255 -7.47 16.31 4.96
CA GLU A 255 -7.54 17.60 5.67
C GLU A 255 -8.22 18.68 4.84
N HIS A 256 -7.92 18.76 3.56
CA HIS A 256 -8.56 19.69 2.64
C HIS A 256 -10.03 19.34 2.38
N SER A 257 -10.34 18.05 2.22
CA SER A 257 -11.70 17.57 1.95
C SER A 257 -12.65 17.68 3.16
N LEU A 258 -12.12 17.94 4.35
CA LEU A 258 -12.90 18.23 5.56
C LEU A 258 -13.38 19.69 5.64
N GLN A 259 -12.83 20.60 4.82
CA GLN A 259 -13.14 22.02 4.96
C GLN A 259 -14.54 22.38 4.41
N PRO A 260 -15.31 23.26 5.08
CA PRO A 260 -16.70 23.58 4.71
C PRO A 260 -16.90 24.14 3.29
N ARG A 261 -15.83 24.70 2.70
CA ARG A 261 -15.81 25.22 1.32
C ARG A 261 -16.13 24.17 0.26
N HIS A 262 -15.96 22.89 0.60
CA HIS A 262 -16.45 21.79 -0.21
C HIS A 262 -17.88 21.53 0.24
N GLU A 263 -18.82 22.36 -0.26
CA GLU A 263 -20.27 22.09 -0.17
C GLU A 263 -20.56 20.63 -0.53
N ARG A 264 -21.70 20.10 -0.08
CA ARG A 264 -22.16 18.74 -0.38
C ARG A 264 -22.03 18.49 -1.88
N SER A 265 -20.89 17.94 -2.30
CA SER A 265 -20.69 17.58 -3.70
C SER A 265 -21.63 16.41 -3.88
N PRO A 266 -22.75 16.58 -4.60
CA PRO A 266 -23.68 15.50 -4.77
C PRO A 266 -22.92 14.33 -5.37
N PHE A 267 -23.29 13.12 -4.97
CA PHE A 267 -22.79 11.92 -5.59
C PHE A 267 -22.83 12.09 -7.12
N ASN A 268 -21.65 12.19 -7.74
CA ASN A 268 -21.51 12.47 -9.16
C ASN A 268 -21.12 11.16 -9.85
N ARG A 269 -22.04 10.64 -10.67
CA ARG A 269 -21.90 9.35 -11.34
C ARG A 269 -20.73 9.38 -12.33
N GLU A 270 -20.50 10.52 -12.95
CA GLU A 270 -19.43 10.78 -13.90
C GLU A 270 -18.07 10.72 -13.20
N LEU A 271 -17.92 11.30 -12.00
CA LEU A 271 -16.71 11.17 -11.19
C LEU A 271 -16.39 9.71 -10.85
N ARG A 272 -17.41 8.87 -10.64
CA ARG A 272 -17.21 7.43 -10.44
C ARG A 272 -16.70 6.73 -11.71
N TRP A 273 -17.25 7.07 -12.88
CA TRP A 273 -16.74 6.54 -14.16
C TRP A 273 -15.28 6.91 -14.39
N VAL A 274 -14.94 8.18 -14.13
CA VAL A 274 -13.57 8.68 -14.21
C VAL A 274 -12.65 7.92 -13.25
N ALA A 275 -13.06 7.75 -11.99
CA ALA A 275 -12.27 7.03 -11.00
C ALA A 275 -12.05 5.56 -11.40
N GLN A 276 -13.08 4.89 -11.94
CA GLN A 276 -12.99 3.50 -12.39
C GLN A 276 -12.03 3.34 -13.58
N GLU A 277 -12.11 4.23 -14.56
CA GLU A 277 -11.22 4.25 -15.72
C GLU A 277 -9.78 4.55 -15.29
N ASN A 278 -9.57 5.61 -14.50
CA ASN A 278 -8.25 5.97 -14.00
C ASN A 278 -7.68 4.87 -13.08
N TYR A 279 -8.51 4.15 -12.32
CA TYR A 279 -8.08 2.99 -11.52
C TYR A 279 -7.51 1.88 -12.41
N TRP A 280 -8.19 1.53 -13.50
CA TRP A 280 -7.65 0.56 -14.46
C TRP A 280 -6.34 1.05 -15.11
N ARG A 281 -6.29 2.31 -15.55
CA ARG A 281 -5.09 2.88 -16.17
C ARG A 281 -3.91 2.96 -15.20
N ALA A 282 -4.17 3.28 -13.94
CA ALA A 282 -3.17 3.30 -12.87
C ALA A 282 -2.57 1.90 -12.64
N MET A 283 -3.42 0.87 -12.56
CA MET A 283 -2.96 -0.52 -12.44
C MET A 283 -2.11 -0.94 -13.65
N ARG A 284 -2.58 -0.64 -14.87
CA ARG A 284 -1.99 -1.14 -16.12
C ARG A 284 -0.72 -0.41 -16.53
N TYR A 285 -0.72 0.92 -16.43
CA TYR A 285 0.34 1.76 -17.00
C TYR A 285 1.14 2.51 -15.95
N GLY A 286 0.69 2.54 -14.69
CA GLY A 286 1.33 3.30 -13.62
C GLY A 286 1.58 4.74 -14.07
N ARG A 287 2.79 5.24 -13.84
CA ARG A 287 3.15 6.63 -14.16
C ARG A 287 3.21 6.95 -15.67
N HIS A 288 3.29 5.93 -16.53
CA HIS A 288 3.36 6.08 -17.98
C HIS A 288 1.97 6.21 -18.62
N GLY A 289 0.91 6.07 -17.83
CA GLY A 289 -0.46 6.20 -18.28
C GLY A 289 -0.87 7.63 -18.62
N GLN A 290 -1.98 7.73 -19.35
CA GLN A 290 -2.74 8.96 -19.55
C GLN A 290 -4.06 8.86 -18.78
N PHE A 291 -4.43 9.91 -18.05
CA PHE A 291 -5.56 9.91 -17.13
C PHE A 291 -6.59 10.92 -17.56
N ILE A 292 -7.85 10.69 -17.17
CA ILE A 292 -8.90 11.70 -17.30
C ILE A 292 -8.69 12.70 -16.17
N GLY A 293 -8.33 13.93 -16.53
CA GLY A 293 -8.09 15.03 -15.59
C GLY A 293 -9.37 15.58 -14.96
N ALA A 294 -9.21 16.46 -13.96
CA ALA A 294 -10.32 17.06 -13.22
C ALA A 294 -11.22 17.97 -14.07
N ASP A 295 -10.68 18.55 -15.14
CA ASP A 295 -11.38 19.38 -16.13
C ASP A 295 -11.99 18.58 -17.28
N ALA A 296 -11.65 17.29 -17.40
CA ALA A 296 -12.15 16.30 -18.36
C ALA A 296 -12.10 16.71 -19.84
N GLN A 297 -11.34 17.75 -20.22
CA GLN A 297 -11.26 18.23 -21.60
C GLN A 297 -10.24 17.46 -22.43
N GLN A 298 -9.12 17.03 -21.83
CA GLN A 298 -8.03 16.30 -22.48
C GLN A 298 -7.37 15.31 -21.51
N PRO A 299 -6.77 14.21 -22.03
CA PRO A 299 -5.98 13.32 -21.20
C PRO A 299 -4.76 14.06 -20.60
N VAL A 300 -4.44 13.76 -19.33
CA VAL A 300 -3.28 14.30 -18.62
C VAL A 300 -2.27 13.21 -18.30
N THR A 301 -0.98 13.56 -18.22
CA THR A 301 0.05 12.67 -17.67
C THR A 301 -0.13 12.54 -16.15
N ALA A 302 0.48 11.54 -15.52
CA ALA A 302 0.48 11.43 -14.06
C ALA A 302 1.02 12.70 -13.37
N GLN A 303 2.04 13.35 -13.96
CA GLN A 303 2.61 14.59 -13.42
C GLN A 303 1.65 15.79 -13.58
N GLY A 304 0.99 15.89 -14.75
CA GLY A 304 -0.07 16.87 -14.96
C GLY A 304 -1.24 16.68 -13.99
N TRP A 305 -1.61 15.42 -13.72
CA TRP A 305 -2.69 15.09 -12.80
C TRP A 305 -2.34 15.43 -11.34
N LEU A 306 -1.11 15.17 -10.91
CA LEU A 306 -0.60 15.63 -9.61
C LEU A 306 -0.59 17.16 -9.51
N GLY A 307 -0.23 17.85 -10.60
CA GLY A 307 -0.32 19.31 -10.67
C GLY A 307 -1.75 19.85 -10.54
N GLN A 308 -2.73 19.21 -11.19
CA GLN A 308 -4.15 19.54 -11.02
C GLN A 308 -4.61 19.35 -9.57
N LEU A 309 -4.19 18.26 -8.90
CA LEU A 309 -4.46 18.03 -7.49
C LEU A 309 -3.94 19.20 -6.64
N GLN A 310 -2.68 19.60 -6.82
CA GLN A 310 -2.08 20.72 -6.07
C GLN A 310 -2.75 22.06 -6.37
N GLY A 311 -3.22 22.26 -7.61
CA GLY A 311 -4.02 23.44 -7.97
C GLY A 311 -5.36 23.49 -7.26
N GLN A 312 -6.02 22.33 -7.07
CA GLN A 312 -7.30 22.24 -6.37
C GLN A 312 -7.15 22.25 -4.84
N PHE A 313 -6.06 21.67 -4.32
CA PHE A 313 -5.77 21.57 -2.90
C PHE A 313 -4.38 22.15 -2.62
N PRO A 314 -4.27 23.49 -2.51
CA PRO A 314 -2.99 24.18 -2.33
C PRO A 314 -2.19 23.62 -1.17
N VAL A 315 -0.88 23.43 -1.38
CA VAL A 315 0.04 22.99 -0.34
C VAL A 315 0.20 24.09 0.70
N ASP A 316 -0.11 23.79 1.96
CA ASP A 316 -0.17 24.77 3.05
C ASP A 316 0.60 24.34 4.32
N THR A 317 1.24 23.17 4.30
CA THR A 317 2.05 22.64 5.41
C THR A 317 3.40 22.12 4.91
N VAL A 318 4.39 22.08 5.81
CA VAL A 318 5.72 21.51 5.54
C VAL A 318 5.64 20.01 5.22
N ASP A 319 4.75 19.28 5.88
CA ASP A 319 4.51 17.85 5.60
C ASP A 319 3.96 17.67 4.18
N ALA A 320 2.95 18.45 3.79
CA ALA A 320 2.41 18.40 2.44
C ALA A 320 3.47 18.80 1.40
N GLU A 321 4.25 19.87 1.65
CA GLU A 321 5.31 20.31 0.75
C GLU A 321 6.32 19.18 0.47
N ARG A 322 6.84 18.55 1.51
CA ARG A 322 7.76 17.41 1.39
C ARG A 322 7.12 16.24 0.64
N ALA A 323 5.87 15.91 1.00
CA ALA A 323 5.14 14.81 0.38
C ALA A 323 4.93 15.02 -1.12
N PHE A 324 4.53 16.22 -1.55
CA PHE A 324 4.35 16.54 -2.97
C PHE A 324 5.66 16.65 -3.74
N GLN A 325 6.71 17.22 -3.13
CA GLN A 325 8.05 17.26 -3.73
C GLN A 325 8.56 15.84 -4.02
N HIS A 326 8.43 14.93 -3.06
CA HIS A 326 8.80 13.53 -3.26
C HIS A 326 7.90 12.81 -4.27
N ALA A 327 6.59 13.09 -4.28
CA ALA A 327 5.67 12.53 -5.27
C ALA A 327 6.04 12.95 -6.71
N HIS A 328 6.46 14.20 -6.94
CA HIS A 328 7.04 14.62 -8.22
C HIS A 328 8.34 13.87 -8.54
N GLY A 329 9.16 13.58 -7.53
CA GLY A 329 10.34 12.72 -7.63
C GLY A 329 10.01 11.32 -8.10
N ILE A 330 9.07 10.63 -7.43
CA ILE A 330 8.57 9.28 -7.81
C ILE A 330 8.11 9.28 -9.26
N LEU A 331 7.34 10.30 -9.66
CA LEU A 331 6.93 10.41 -11.04
C LEU A 331 8.17 10.60 -11.92
N ARG A 332 9.03 11.60 -11.72
CA ARG A 332 10.19 11.83 -12.59
C ARG A 332 11.13 10.61 -12.71
N GLU A 333 11.43 9.93 -11.62
CA GLU A 333 12.47 8.91 -11.53
C GLU A 333 11.96 7.47 -11.68
N GLY A 334 10.65 7.26 -11.49
CA GLY A 334 10.03 5.96 -11.55
C GLY A 334 9.67 5.39 -10.17
N THR A 335 8.71 4.49 -10.20
CA THR A 335 8.22 3.70 -9.06
C THR A 335 9.09 2.45 -8.84
N SER A 336 8.79 1.67 -7.81
CA SER A 336 9.46 0.37 -7.63
C SER A 336 9.19 -0.57 -8.83
N ALA A 337 8.00 -0.53 -9.41
CA ALA A 337 7.68 -1.34 -10.59
C ALA A 337 8.58 -0.99 -11.79
N ASP A 338 8.85 0.29 -12.01
CA ASP A 338 9.77 0.75 -13.06
C ASP A 338 11.19 0.20 -12.84
N ARG A 339 11.69 0.29 -11.60
CA ARG A 339 13.02 -0.18 -11.21
C ARG A 339 13.16 -1.69 -11.36
N GLN A 340 12.12 -2.47 -11.00
CA GLN A 340 12.10 -3.92 -11.17
C GLN A 340 12.16 -4.34 -12.65
N LEU A 341 11.34 -3.70 -13.51
CA LEU A 341 11.33 -3.98 -14.94
C LEU A 341 12.66 -3.60 -15.60
N HIS A 342 13.24 -2.46 -15.22
CA HIS A 342 14.55 -2.04 -15.71
C HIS A 342 15.66 -3.01 -15.28
N CYS A 343 15.65 -3.44 -14.02
CA CYS A 343 16.60 -4.44 -13.50
C CYS A 343 16.51 -5.76 -14.27
N LEU A 344 15.29 -6.27 -14.49
CA LEU A 344 15.07 -7.50 -15.25
C LEU A 344 15.58 -7.38 -16.69
N ALA A 345 15.26 -6.26 -17.37
CA ALA A 345 15.70 -6.01 -18.73
C ALA A 345 17.23 -5.94 -18.85
N ARG A 346 17.89 -5.27 -17.90
CA ARG A 346 19.36 -5.20 -17.84
C ARG A 346 19.99 -6.56 -17.63
N ALA A 347 19.51 -7.33 -16.64
CA ALA A 347 20.05 -8.67 -16.38
C ALA A 347 19.92 -9.59 -17.60
N HIS A 348 18.82 -9.51 -18.35
CA HIS A 348 18.68 -10.23 -19.61
C HIS A 348 19.64 -9.74 -20.70
N ALA A 349 19.82 -8.42 -20.84
CA ALA A 349 20.78 -7.84 -21.79
C ALA A 349 22.23 -8.25 -21.47
N ASP A 350 22.54 -8.43 -20.19
CA ASP A 350 23.83 -8.92 -19.70
C ASP A 350 24.00 -10.45 -19.85
N GLY A 351 23.03 -11.14 -20.47
CA GLY A 351 23.09 -12.58 -20.75
C GLY A 351 22.82 -13.48 -19.54
N GLN A 352 22.27 -12.95 -18.45
CA GLN A 352 21.95 -13.76 -17.27
C GLN A 352 20.81 -14.74 -17.55
N SER A 353 20.84 -15.89 -16.88
CA SER A 353 19.71 -16.83 -16.90
C SER A 353 18.46 -16.18 -16.29
N ALA A 354 17.27 -16.65 -16.67
CA ALA A 354 16.01 -16.15 -16.12
C ALA A 354 15.97 -16.24 -14.57
N ALA A 355 16.58 -17.28 -13.99
CA ALA A 355 16.65 -17.45 -12.54
C ALA A 355 17.51 -16.36 -11.87
N HIS A 356 18.71 -16.10 -12.42
CA HIS A 356 19.59 -15.05 -11.90
C HIS A 356 19.01 -13.65 -12.13
N ALA A 357 18.36 -13.41 -13.27
CA ALA A 357 17.71 -12.14 -13.54
C ALA A 357 16.58 -11.84 -12.54
N LEU A 358 15.75 -12.84 -12.20
CA LEU A 358 14.71 -12.69 -11.18
C LEU A 358 15.29 -12.51 -9.78
N GLN A 359 16.38 -13.22 -9.45
CA GLN A 359 17.09 -13.03 -8.18
C GLN A 359 17.65 -11.61 -8.06
N ALA A 360 18.25 -11.06 -9.11
CA ALA A 360 18.72 -9.68 -9.15
C ALA A 360 17.58 -8.69 -8.87
N VAL A 361 16.37 -8.93 -9.38
CA VAL A 361 15.20 -8.10 -9.05
C VAL A 361 14.83 -8.19 -7.56
N VAL A 362 14.90 -9.38 -6.96
CA VAL A 362 14.64 -9.56 -5.52
C VAL A 362 15.67 -8.79 -4.69
N GLU A 363 16.96 -8.96 -4.99
CA GLU A 363 18.06 -8.25 -4.33
C GLU A 363 17.92 -6.73 -4.46
N GLN A 364 17.53 -6.26 -5.64
CA GLN A 364 17.26 -4.86 -5.95
C GLN A 364 16.13 -4.32 -5.03
N VAL A 365 15.02 -5.05 -4.86
CA VAL A 365 13.91 -4.65 -3.98
C VAL A 365 14.31 -4.66 -2.51
N VAL A 366 15.02 -5.70 -2.05
CA VAL A 366 15.52 -5.77 -0.66
C VAL A 366 16.47 -4.60 -0.36
N THR A 367 17.35 -4.28 -1.30
CA THR A 367 18.29 -3.16 -1.17
C THR A 367 17.57 -1.80 -1.10
N GLN A 368 16.51 -1.60 -1.91
CA GLN A 368 15.67 -0.38 -1.78
C GLN A 368 15.10 -0.25 -0.36
N GLY A 369 14.65 -1.36 0.24
CA GLY A 369 14.13 -1.41 1.61
C GLY A 369 15.10 -0.91 2.67
N ASN A 370 16.39 -1.14 2.45
CA ASN A 370 17.46 -0.82 3.38
C ASN A 370 18.12 0.54 3.13
N ALA A 371 17.84 1.21 2.02
CA ALA A 371 18.55 2.45 1.63
C ALA A 371 18.37 3.62 2.61
N ALA A 372 17.25 3.68 3.33
CA ALA A 372 16.97 4.71 4.33
C ALA A 372 17.50 4.38 5.74
N LEU A 373 18.10 3.19 5.90
CA LEU A 373 18.58 2.69 7.17
C LEU A 373 20.02 3.17 7.43
N PRO A 374 20.39 3.47 8.69
CA PRO A 374 21.78 3.71 9.04
C PRO A 374 22.63 2.50 8.65
N THR A 375 23.75 2.72 7.95
CA THR A 375 24.73 1.64 7.77
C THR A 375 25.24 1.23 9.15
N ALA A 376 25.23 -0.08 9.44
CA ALA A 376 25.79 -0.59 10.69
C ALA A 376 27.25 -0.12 10.78
N GLY A 377 27.49 0.84 11.67
CA GLY A 377 28.83 1.32 11.97
C GLY A 377 29.65 0.14 12.49
N VAL A 378 30.71 -0.21 11.78
CA VAL A 378 31.76 -1.07 12.31
C VAL A 378 32.23 -0.41 13.60
N ALA A 379 31.91 -1.02 14.75
CA ALA A 379 32.46 -0.61 16.02
C ALA A 379 33.98 -0.83 15.92
N ILE A 380 34.72 0.26 15.65
CA ILE A 380 36.15 0.29 15.86
C ILE A 380 36.32 0.24 17.38
N THR A 381 36.50 -0.96 17.91
CA THR A 381 37.14 -1.16 19.21
C THR A 381 38.53 -0.55 19.11
N GLN A 382 38.70 0.67 19.60
CA GLN A 382 40.03 1.16 20.00
C GLN A 382 40.26 0.70 21.44
N GLY A 383 41.41 0.04 21.61
CA GLY A 383 41.87 -0.60 22.84
C GLY A 383 42.41 0.35 23.90
#